data_AF-A0A0R1QYA0-F1
#
_entry.id   AF-A0A0R1QYA0-F1
#
_cell.length_a   1.000
_cell.length_b   1.000
_cell.length_c   1.000
_cell.angle_alpha   90.00
_cell.angle_beta   90.00
_cell.angle_gamma   90.00
#
_symmetry.space_group_name_H-M   'P 1'
#
loop_
_entity.id
_entity.type
_entity.pdbx_description
1 polymer ?
#
loop_
_entity_poly.entity_id
_entity_poly.type
_entity_poly.pdbx_seq_one_letter_code
_entity_poly.pdbx_strand_id
1 'polypeptide(L)'
;MIEYIEFSAPEIGLNEAKKIKPSNRNMRKIWNLQLIQAKAFSSEDKELQTFDDLQKEHDQAIELLDKTEEFLTTTLGLNKKQQDRLEDLTNDEIGELSGRLQYALSDINPNAEDTDKEDEPDPKSDSENASES
;
A
#
# COMPACT_ATOMS: atom_id res chain seq x y z
N MET A 1 -4.25 16.08 16.19
CA MET A 1 -2.80 15.74 16.22
C MET A 1 -2.47 15.19 14.84
N ILE A 2 -1.40 15.62 14.16
CA ILE A 2 -1.02 14.97 12.89
C ILE A 2 -0.17 13.78 13.28
N GLU A 3 -0.70 12.58 13.09
CA GLU A 3 0.05 11.35 13.29
C GLU A 3 1.00 11.18 12.11
N TYR A 4 2.26 10.91 12.43
CA TYR A 4 3.31 10.63 11.45
C TYR A 4 3.72 9.18 11.62
N ILE A 5 3.98 8.53 10.49
CA ILE A 5 4.58 7.20 10.47
C ILE A 5 6.09 7.40 10.54
N GLU A 6 6.74 6.64 11.41
CA GLU A 6 8.20 6.56 11.47
C GLU A 6 8.66 5.35 10.65
N PHE A 7 9.46 5.59 9.61
CA PHE A 7 9.89 4.55 8.68
C PHE A 7 11.40 4.59 8.46
N SER A 8 12.06 3.45 8.58
CA SER A 8 13.49 3.28 8.26
C SER A 8 13.68 2.20 7.19
N ALA A 9 14.77 2.35 6.43
CA ALA A 9 15.19 1.39 5.40
C ALA A 9 16.73 1.36 5.32
N PRO A 10 17.40 0.69 6.28
CA PRO A 10 18.87 0.57 6.32
C PRO A 10 19.50 -0.01 5.04
N GLU A 11 18.78 -0.89 4.34
CA GLU A 11 19.14 -1.52 3.07
C GLU A 11 19.50 -0.49 1.99
N ILE A 12 18.82 0.66 1.97
CA ILE A 12 19.11 1.80 1.08
C ILE A 12 19.85 2.95 1.79
N GLY A 13 20.19 2.79 3.07
CA GLY A 13 20.89 3.81 3.86
C GLY A 13 20.01 4.87 4.48
N LEU A 14 18.72 4.59 4.67
CA LEU A 14 17.82 5.38 5.50
C LEU A 14 17.86 4.83 6.95
N ASN A 15 18.98 5.11 7.64
CA ASN A 15 19.26 4.55 8.97
C ASN A 15 18.44 5.21 10.08
N GLU A 16 18.10 6.49 9.92
CA GLU A 16 17.24 7.22 10.85
C GLU A 16 15.79 7.16 10.37
N ALA A 17 14.86 6.96 11.31
CA ALA A 17 13.45 6.88 10.99
C ALA A 17 12.96 8.21 10.40
N LYS A 18 12.48 8.16 9.17
CA LYS A 18 11.87 9.30 8.49
C LYS A 18 10.43 9.42 8.93
N LYS A 19 10.02 10.64 9.29
CA LYS A 19 8.62 10.98 9.56
C LYS A 19 7.88 11.19 8.25
N ILE A 20 6.94 10.31 7.96
CA ILE A 20 6.13 10.35 6.76
C ILE A 20 4.69 10.67 7.16
N LYS A 21 4.09 11.65 6.50
CA LYS A 21 2.72 12.04 6.76
C LYS A 21 1.74 11.11 6.01
N PRO A 22 0.80 10.45 6.68
CA PRO A 22 -0.36 9.85 6.02
C PRO A 22 -1.10 10.95 5.24
N SER A 23 -1.25 10.78 3.93
CA SER A 23 -1.85 11.81 3.09
C SER A 23 -2.51 11.21 1.86
N ASN A 24 -3.55 11.89 1.35
CA ASN A 24 -4.20 11.52 0.09
C ASN A 24 -3.20 11.42 -1.08
N ARG A 25 -2.10 12.19 -1.03
CA ARG A 25 -1.02 12.08 -2.02
C ARG A 25 -0.36 10.70 -1.94
N ASN A 26 -0.01 10.24 -0.75
CA ASN A 26 0.64 8.93 -0.58
C ASN A 26 -0.33 7.78 -0.84
N MET A 27 -1.60 7.89 -0.42
CA MET A 27 -2.61 6.89 -0.74
C MET A 27 -2.82 6.70 -2.24
N ARG A 28 -2.86 7.79 -3.01
CA ARG A 28 -2.95 7.69 -4.48
C ARG A 28 -1.74 6.97 -5.09
N LYS A 29 -0.54 7.16 -4.54
CA LYS A 29 0.64 6.44 -5.02
C LYS A 29 0.54 4.95 -4.75
N ILE A 30 0.04 4.55 -3.57
CA ILE A 30 -0.21 3.15 -3.22
C ILE A 30 -1.22 2.54 -4.20
N TRP A 31 -2.39 3.16 -4.39
CA TRP A 31 -3.42 2.63 -5.29
C TRP A 31 -2.94 2.54 -6.74
N ASN A 32 -2.16 3.52 -7.20
CA ASN A 32 -1.57 3.46 -8.54
C ASN A 32 -0.60 2.28 -8.67
N LEU A 33 0.25 2.05 -7.66
CA LEU A 33 1.18 0.92 -7.66
C LEU A 33 0.43 -0.42 -7.64
N GLN A 34 -0.59 -0.55 -6.77
CA GLN A 34 -1.44 -1.73 -6.70
C GLN A 34 -2.15 -2.01 -8.03
N LEU A 35 -2.60 -0.98 -8.75
CA LEU A 35 -3.20 -1.13 -10.07
C LEU A 35 -2.19 -1.65 -11.10
N ILE A 36 -0.94 -1.19 -11.06
CA ILE A 36 0.13 -1.67 -11.95
C ILE A 36 0.48 -3.12 -11.63
N GLN A 37 0.62 -3.46 -10.35
CA GLN A 37 0.84 -4.83 -9.89
C GLN A 37 -0.27 -5.77 -10.36
N ALA A 38 -1.54 -5.40 -10.15
CA ALA A 38 -2.68 -6.19 -10.59
C ALA A 38 -2.68 -6.41 -12.12
N LYS A 39 -2.27 -5.40 -12.91
CA LYS A 39 -2.14 -5.56 -14.37
C LYS A 39 -1.03 -6.53 -14.76
N ALA A 40 0.13 -6.44 -14.10
CA ALA A 40 1.25 -7.36 -14.35
C ALA A 40 0.85 -8.80 -14.04
N PHE A 41 0.26 -9.04 -12.87
CA PHE A 41 -0.13 -10.38 -12.39
C PHE A 41 -1.41 -10.93 -13.02
N SER A 42 -2.27 -10.08 -13.60
CA SER A 42 -3.48 -10.56 -14.32
C SER A 42 -3.18 -11.41 -15.56
N SER A 43 -1.92 -11.48 -15.97
CA SER A 43 -1.44 -12.20 -17.16
C SER A 43 -0.96 -13.62 -16.85
N GLU A 44 -0.79 -14.00 -15.58
CA GLU A 44 -0.06 -15.21 -15.15
C GLU A 44 -0.66 -16.54 -15.65
N ASP A 45 -1.95 -16.58 -15.99
CA ASP A 45 -2.63 -17.78 -16.50
C ASP A 45 -2.50 -17.99 -18.02
N LYS A 46 -1.74 -17.15 -18.73
CA LYS A 46 -1.56 -17.30 -20.18
C LYS A 46 -0.30 -18.08 -20.50
N GLU A 47 -0.45 -19.20 -21.22
CA GLU A 47 0.70 -19.84 -21.85
C GLU A 47 1.40 -18.84 -22.78
N LEU A 48 2.69 -18.63 -22.54
CA LEU A 48 3.54 -17.80 -23.39
C LEU A 48 3.87 -18.61 -24.65
N GLN A 49 3.11 -18.37 -25.72
CA GLN A 49 3.23 -19.16 -26.94
C GLN A 49 4.13 -18.49 -28.00
N THR A 50 4.40 -17.19 -27.85
CA THR A 50 5.19 -16.42 -28.82
C THR A 50 6.26 -15.56 -28.16
N PHE A 51 7.23 -15.11 -28.97
CA PHE A 51 8.21 -14.12 -28.53
C PHE A 51 7.55 -12.79 -28.14
N ASP A 52 6.49 -12.39 -28.84
CA ASP A 52 5.77 -11.15 -28.54
C ASP A 52 5.09 -11.21 -27.16
N ASP A 53 4.60 -12.39 -26.75
CA ASP A 53 4.05 -12.61 -25.41
C ASP A 53 5.13 -12.48 -24.33
N LEU A 54 6.29 -13.09 -24.54
CA LEU A 54 7.46 -12.97 -23.65
C LEU A 54 7.92 -11.52 -23.55
N GLN A 55 8.03 -10.82 -24.67
CA GLN A 55 8.43 -9.42 -24.69
C GLN A 55 7.46 -8.56 -23.87
N LYS A 56 6.16 -8.78 -24.03
CA LYS A 56 5.13 -8.04 -23.29
C LYS A 56 5.21 -8.28 -21.78
N GLU A 57 5.44 -9.52 -21.34
CA GLU A 57 5.62 -9.82 -19.92
C GLU A 57 6.86 -9.12 -19.34
N HIS A 58 7.98 -9.14 -20.06
CA HIS A 58 9.19 -8.43 -19.64
C HIS A 58 8.98 -6.91 -19.58
N ASP A 59 8.31 -6.32 -20.56
CA ASP A 59 7.98 -4.90 -20.57
C ASP A 59 7.11 -4.52 -19.34
N GLN A 60 6.14 -5.38 -18.98
CA GLN A 60 5.32 -5.19 -17.79
C GLN A 60 6.11 -5.34 -16.48
N ALA A 61 7.05 -6.29 -16.43
CA ALA A 61 7.93 -6.47 -15.27
C ALA A 61 8.86 -5.26 -15.07
N ILE A 62 9.42 -4.72 -16.16
CA ILE A 62 10.23 -3.49 -16.14
C ILE A 62 9.38 -2.30 -15.70
N GLU A 63 8.18 -2.12 -16.26
CA GLU A 63 7.28 -1.04 -15.85
C GLU A 63 6.94 -1.13 -14.34
N LEU A 64 6.68 -2.34 -13.84
CA LEU A 64 6.40 -2.55 -12.42
C LEU A 64 7.61 -2.20 -11.54
N LEU A 65 8.81 -2.60 -11.94
CA LEU A 65 10.04 -2.28 -11.23
C LEU A 65 10.25 -0.76 -11.15
N ASP A 66 10.24 -0.08 -12.30
CA ASP A 66 10.41 1.37 -12.43
C ASP A 66 9.39 2.12 -11.54
N LYS A 67 8.13 1.68 -11.56
CA LYS A 67 7.05 2.32 -10.78
C LYS A 67 7.16 2.04 -9.29
N THR A 68 7.71 0.89 -8.91
CA THR A 68 8.00 0.58 -7.51
C THR A 68 9.14 1.45 -6.99
N GLU A 69 10.20 1.61 -7.76
CA GLU A 69 11.32 2.50 -7.43
C GLU A 69 10.89 3.97 -7.36
N GLU A 70 10.05 4.43 -8.30
CA GLU A 70 9.47 5.78 -8.28
C GLU A 70 8.63 6.01 -7.01
N PHE A 71 7.81 5.02 -6.63
CA PHE A 71 7.02 5.08 -5.41
C PHE A 71 7.91 5.26 -4.17
N LEU A 72 8.94 4.42 -4.02
CA LEU A 72 9.89 4.47 -2.91
C LEU A 72 10.65 5.79 -2.88
N THR A 73 11.25 6.16 -4.02
CA THR A 73 12.04 7.39 -4.17
C THR A 73 11.25 8.63 -3.80
N THR A 74 10.04 8.76 -4.34
CA THR A 74 9.23 9.98 -4.17
C THR A 74 8.52 10.04 -2.81
N THR A 75 8.24 8.90 -2.18
CA THR A 75 7.53 8.84 -0.89
C THR A 75 8.50 8.95 0.27
N LEU A 76 9.65 8.28 0.17
CA LEU A 76 10.74 8.39 1.13
C LEU A 76 11.62 9.61 0.87
N GLY A 77 11.43 10.34 -0.24
CA GLY A 77 12.22 11.52 -0.60
C GLY A 77 13.72 11.23 -0.55
N LEU A 78 14.12 10.18 -1.27
CA LEU A 78 15.48 9.65 -1.28
C LEU A 78 16.45 10.62 -1.96
N ASN A 79 17.65 10.74 -1.41
CA ASN A 79 18.75 11.43 -2.10
C ASN A 79 19.41 10.52 -3.15
N LYS A 80 20.29 11.07 -4.00
CA LYS A 80 20.91 10.30 -5.09
C LYS A 80 21.63 9.03 -4.61
N LYS A 81 22.41 9.11 -3.53
CA LYS A 81 23.10 7.94 -2.96
C LYS A 81 22.13 6.85 -2.48
N GLN A 82 20.97 7.23 -1.95
CA GLN A 82 19.94 6.28 -1.53
C GLN A 82 19.18 5.69 -2.72
N GLN A 83 19.00 6.46 -3.80
CA GLN A 83 18.45 5.97 -5.07
C GLN A 83 19.41 4.98 -5.74
N ASP A 84 20.71 5.29 -5.79
CA ASP A 84 21.72 4.38 -6.35
C ASP A 84 21.71 3.03 -5.60
N ARG A 85 21.57 3.06 -4.27
CA ARG A 85 21.44 1.83 -3.47
C ARG A 85 20.11 1.11 -3.65
N LEU A 86 19.06 1.82 -4.05
CA LEU A 86 17.76 1.22 -4.36
C LEU A 86 17.83 0.47 -5.70
N GLU A 87 18.49 1.07 -6.70
CA GLU A 87 18.74 0.47 -8.03
C GLU A 87 19.65 -0.78 -7.95
N ASP A 88 20.50 -0.87 -6.91
CA ASP A 88 21.36 -2.03 -6.64
C ASP A 88 20.62 -3.21 -5.95
N LEU A 89 19.39 -3.02 -5.49
CA LEU A 89 18.61 -4.09 -4.84
C LEU A 89 18.03 -5.07 -5.86
N THR A 90 17.83 -6.31 -5.44
CA THR A 90 17.08 -7.29 -6.23
C THR A 90 15.58 -6.97 -6.26
N ASN A 91 14.86 -7.50 -7.26
CA ASN A 91 13.41 -7.33 -7.37
C ASN A 91 12.66 -7.77 -6.10
N ASP A 92 13.11 -8.84 -5.44
CA ASP A 92 12.51 -9.35 -4.20
C ASP A 92 12.69 -8.37 -3.05
N GLU A 93 13.89 -7.79 -2.90
CA GLU A 93 14.20 -6.79 -1.87
C GLU A 93 13.44 -5.48 -2.11
N ILE A 94 13.30 -5.05 -3.37
CA ILE A 94 12.48 -3.89 -3.77
C ILE A 94 11.00 -4.15 -3.44
N GLY A 95 10.50 -5.35 -3.74
CA GLY A 95 9.16 -5.79 -3.41
C GLY A 95 8.88 -5.77 -1.91
N GLU A 96 9.79 -6.31 -1.11
CA GLU A 96 9.69 -6.33 0.37
C GLU A 96 9.68 -4.91 0.95
N LEU A 97 10.61 -4.05 0.52
CA LEU A 97 10.71 -2.67 0.97
C LEU A 97 9.44 -1.87 0.60
N SER A 98 8.94 -2.05 -0.63
CA SER A 98 7.69 -1.46 -1.09
C SER A 98 6.50 -1.93 -0.25
N GLY A 99 6.39 -3.24 0.00
CA GLY A 99 5.31 -3.82 0.82
C GLY A 99 5.32 -3.27 2.24
N ARG A 100 6.49 -3.19 2.88
CA ARG A 100 6.65 -2.58 4.22
C ARG A 100 6.18 -1.12 4.25
N LEU A 101 6.52 -0.31 3.24
CA LEU A 101 6.10 1.09 3.18
C LEU A 101 4.59 1.22 2.92
N GLN A 102 4.03 0.40 2.03
CA GLN A 102 2.59 0.37 1.78
C GLN A 102 1.81 0.00 3.03
N TYR A 103 2.25 -1.02 3.77
CA TYR A 103 1.64 -1.43 5.04
C TYR A 103 1.68 -0.29 6.06
N ALA A 104 2.85 0.33 6.24
CA ALA A 104 3.01 1.43 7.19
C ALA A 104 2.12 2.63 6.85
N LEU A 105 1.89 2.91 5.56
CA LEU A 105 1.08 4.05 5.08
C LEU A 105 -0.42 3.80 5.03
N SER A 106 -0.85 2.54 4.94
CA SER A 106 -2.26 2.20 4.76
C SER A 106 -3.03 2.08 6.08
N ASP A 107 -2.35 2.19 7.22
CA ASP A 107 -2.95 2.21 8.56
C ASP A 107 -3.95 1.07 8.82
N ILE A 108 -3.69 -0.12 8.26
CA ILE A 108 -4.23 -1.38 8.80
C ILE A 108 -3.45 -1.61 10.10
N ASN A 109 -3.82 -0.87 11.13
CA ASN A 109 -3.41 -1.15 12.49
C ASN A 109 -4.15 -2.43 12.90
N PRO A 110 -3.48 -3.56 13.17
CA PRO A 110 -4.15 -4.75 13.70
C PRO A 110 -4.80 -4.51 15.08
N ASN A 111 -4.55 -3.35 15.69
CA ASN A 111 -5.16 -2.88 16.93
C ASN A 111 -6.04 -1.64 16.74
N ALA A 112 -6.44 -1.28 15.51
CA ALA A 112 -7.60 -0.41 15.36
C ALA A 112 -8.78 -1.25 15.83
N GLU A 113 -9.18 -1.09 17.09
CA GLU A 113 -10.47 -1.57 17.56
C GLU A 113 -11.50 -1.13 16.53
N ASP A 114 -12.20 -2.11 15.95
CA ASP A 114 -13.45 -1.91 15.24
C ASP A 114 -14.34 -1.05 16.14
N THR A 115 -14.33 0.25 15.91
CA THR A 115 -15.24 1.20 16.54
C THR A 115 -16.50 1.32 15.70
N ASP A 116 -16.87 0.25 15.00
CA ASP A 116 -18.26 -0.02 14.64
C ASP A 116 -18.94 -0.67 15.85
N LYS A 117 -19.14 0.14 16.90
CA LYS A 117 -20.35 -0.04 17.69
C LYS A 117 -21.47 0.48 16.81
N GLU A 118 -22.04 -0.41 16.02
CA GLU A 118 -23.39 -0.22 15.51
C GLU A 118 -24.24 0.20 16.72
N ASP A 119 -24.74 1.44 16.70
CA ASP A 119 -25.78 1.91 17.59
C ASP A 119 -26.98 0.99 17.39
N GLU A 120 -27.07 -0.08 18.20
CA GLU A 120 -28.29 -0.86 18.31
C GLU A 120 -29.43 0.12 18.68
N PRO A 121 -30.53 0.15 17.92
CA PRO A 121 -31.66 0.98 18.30
C PRO A 121 -32.26 0.43 19.59
N ASP A 122 -32.15 1.24 20.65
CA ASP A 122 -32.77 1.08 21.96
C ASP A 122 -34.27 0.69 21.80
N PRO A 123 -34.70 -0.52 22.21
CA PRO A 123 -36.10 -0.89 22.12
C PRO A 123 -36.82 -0.16 23.26
N LYS A 124 -37.32 1.05 22.99
CA LYS A 124 -38.26 1.70 23.88
C LYS A 124 -39.52 0.85 23.98
N SER A 125 -39.59 0.06 25.05
CA SER A 125 -40.84 -0.28 25.70
C SER A 125 -41.54 1.02 26.12
N ASP A 126 -42.75 1.20 25.62
CA ASP A 126 -43.94 1.48 26.44
C ASP A 126 -44.98 2.22 25.60
N SER A 127 -46.04 1.51 25.26
CA SER A 127 -47.38 2.07 25.33
C SER A 127 -48.35 0.99 25.80
N GLU A 128 -48.41 0.79 27.11
CA GLU A 128 -49.70 0.53 27.72
C GLU A 128 -50.59 1.76 27.46
N ASN A 129 -51.64 1.61 26.67
CA ASN A 129 -52.90 2.24 27.05
C ASN A 129 -54.10 1.47 26.49
N ALA A 130 -54.76 0.78 27.42
CA ALA A 130 -56.19 0.59 27.57
C ALA A 130 -57.07 0.56 26.30
N SER A 131 -57.71 -0.60 26.07
CA SER A 131 -59.09 -0.68 25.59
C SER A 131 -59.70 -2.01 26.06
N GLU A 132 -60.12 -2.05 27.33
CA GLU A 132 -61.19 -2.95 27.77
C GLU A 132 -62.52 -2.20 27.63
N SER A 133 -63.41 -2.74 26.79
CA SER A 133 -64.89 -2.78 26.87
C SER A 133 -65.53 -2.66 25.49
#